data_AF-A0A382CAK0-F1
#
_entry.id   AF-A0A382CAK0-F1
#
_cell.length_a   1.000
_cell.length_b   1.000
_cell.length_c   1.000
_cell.angle_alpha   90.00
_cell.angle_beta   90.00
_cell.angle_gamma   90.00
#
_symmetry.space_group_name_H-M   'P 1'
#
loop_
_entity.id
_entity.type
_entity.pdbx_description
1 polymer ?
#
loop_
_entity_poly.entity_id
_entity_poly.type
_entity_poly.pdbx_seq_one_letter_code
_entity_poly.pdbx_strand_id
1 'polypeptide(L)'
;MNEEDLNYINPHAANPSSNCYVSSGQCPPAKGTNGTQGSMNIGKSVVFGLRALFLVMELQPQSLRITEKYYDKFLKEIVWSYFMSIYLSRETLGSLPDNVCRPQYKYNDLEPGIIHIGYGNFHRAHQSLYMDDLFNKGLDLDWAIVGSGVRPHDSKIRETLQKQDFLTTVVELQPGENTARVTSPIVDFLPVEKGNSSLVNSLSAPWARIVSLTITEGGY
;
A
#
# COMPACT_ATOMS: atom_id res chain seq x y z
N MET A 1 -18.50 -9.19 38.24
CA MET A 1 -17.13 -9.43 37.74
C MET A 1 -16.31 -8.31 38.35
N ASN A 2 -15.48 -8.66 39.33
CA ASN A 2 -14.87 -7.70 40.26
C ASN A 2 -13.53 -7.21 39.71
N GLU A 3 -13.10 -6.02 40.13
CA GLU A 3 -11.89 -5.28 39.67
C GLU A 3 -10.54 -5.99 39.90
N GLU A 4 -10.51 -7.20 40.46
CA GLU A 4 -9.27 -7.92 40.79
C GLU A 4 -8.73 -8.82 39.66
N ASP A 5 -9.49 -9.06 38.58
CA ASP A 5 -9.06 -9.94 37.47
C ASP A 5 -8.24 -9.23 36.36
N LEU A 6 -8.00 -7.92 36.46
CA LEU A 6 -7.30 -7.13 35.43
C LEU A 6 -5.75 -7.14 35.55
N ASN A 7 -5.18 -7.84 36.53
CA ASN A 7 -3.75 -7.75 36.86
C ASN A 7 -2.85 -8.85 36.26
N TYR A 8 -3.26 -9.53 35.18
CA TYR A 8 -2.43 -10.54 34.50
C TYR A 8 -1.71 -10.06 33.23
N ILE A 9 -1.61 -8.75 32.99
CA ILE A 9 -0.71 -8.20 31.96
C ILE A 9 0.49 -7.56 32.67
N ASN A 10 1.58 -8.31 32.78
CA ASN A 10 2.86 -7.82 33.29
C ASN A 10 3.36 -6.64 32.42
N PRO A 11 3.36 -5.38 32.92
CA PRO A 11 3.76 -4.22 32.13
C PRO A 11 5.29 -4.07 32.00
N HIS A 12 6.07 -4.98 32.59
CA HIS A 12 7.54 -4.94 32.59
C HIS A 12 8.21 -5.83 31.54
N ALA A 13 7.46 -6.49 30.65
CA ALA A 13 8.03 -7.23 29.51
C ALA A 13 8.25 -6.36 28.25
N ALA A 14 7.83 -5.08 28.27
CA ALA A 14 8.14 -4.15 27.19
C ALA A 14 9.57 -3.64 27.36
N ASN A 15 10.51 -4.28 26.66
CA ASN A 15 11.86 -3.79 26.51
C ASN A 15 11.84 -2.45 25.75
N PRO A 16 12.27 -1.32 26.36
CA PRO A 16 12.26 -0.01 25.69
C PRO A 16 13.28 0.08 24.54
N SER A 17 14.05 -0.98 24.26
CA SER A 17 14.93 -1.08 23.09
C SER A 17 14.33 -1.89 21.92
N SER A 18 13.10 -2.42 22.03
CA SER A 18 12.41 -3.00 20.87
C SER A 18 11.76 -1.88 20.07
N ASN A 19 12.62 -1.11 19.40
CA ASN A 19 12.23 -0.27 18.29
C ASN A 19 11.35 -1.12 17.36
N CYS A 20 10.07 -0.75 17.19
CA CYS A 20 9.13 -1.34 16.23
C CYS A 20 9.57 -1.00 14.79
N TYR A 21 10.81 -1.35 14.44
CA TYR A 21 11.27 -1.37 13.06
C TYR A 21 10.65 -2.62 12.44
N VAL A 22 9.58 -2.39 11.67
CA VAL A 22 9.12 -3.35 10.67
C VAL A 22 10.33 -3.74 9.83
N SER A 23 10.52 -5.03 9.59
CA SER A 23 11.78 -5.53 9.07
C SER A 23 12.01 -5.04 7.62
N SER A 24 12.81 -4.00 7.47
CA SER A 24 13.36 -3.56 6.18
C SER A 24 14.39 -4.55 5.62
N GLY A 25 14.77 -5.58 6.40
CA GLY A 25 15.82 -6.54 6.08
C GLY A 25 15.57 -7.41 4.84
N GLN A 26 14.39 -7.34 4.22
CA GLN A 26 14.06 -8.05 2.98
C GLN A 26 13.98 -7.14 1.75
N CYS A 27 14.17 -5.83 1.94
CA CYS A 27 14.00 -4.83 0.89
C CYS A 27 15.34 -4.18 0.51
N PRO A 28 15.73 -4.17 -0.77
CA PRO A 28 16.88 -3.38 -1.18
C PRO A 28 16.60 -1.88 -0.99
N PRO A 29 17.56 -1.10 -0.45
CA PRO A 29 17.41 0.35 -0.33
C PRO A 29 17.23 0.97 -1.71
N ALA A 30 16.32 1.94 -1.87
CA ALA A 30 16.26 2.71 -3.09
C ALA A 30 17.58 3.48 -3.25
N LYS A 31 18.39 3.15 -4.27
CA LYS A 31 19.66 3.82 -4.51
C LYS A 31 19.41 5.32 -4.64
N GLY A 32 19.99 6.11 -3.74
CA GLY A 32 19.94 7.56 -3.78
C GLY A 32 20.53 8.08 -5.08
N THR A 33 19.68 8.43 -6.04
CA THR A 33 20.09 9.22 -7.19
C THR A 33 19.92 10.69 -6.82
N ASN A 34 21.03 11.41 -6.71
CA ASN A 34 21.01 12.86 -6.76
C ASN A 34 20.36 13.30 -8.08
N GLY A 35 19.11 13.78 -8.02
CA GLY A 35 18.45 14.46 -9.12
C GLY A 35 17.33 13.69 -9.81
N THR A 36 16.23 14.41 -10.06
CA THR A 36 14.98 14.08 -10.77
C THR A 36 14.00 13.14 -10.07
N GLN A 37 13.01 13.76 -9.42
CA GLN A 37 11.76 13.16 -8.94
C GLN A 37 10.98 12.56 -10.12
N GLY A 38 10.90 11.23 -10.19
CA GLY A 38 9.84 10.55 -10.93
C GLY A 38 8.59 10.47 -10.03
N SER A 39 7.46 11.03 -10.47
CA SER A 39 6.23 10.97 -9.69
C SER A 39 5.54 9.61 -9.89
N MET A 40 5.37 8.88 -8.79
CA MET A 40 4.50 7.70 -8.74
C MET A 40 3.12 8.16 -8.31
N ASN A 41 2.06 7.84 -9.07
CA ASN A 41 0.69 8.10 -8.64
C ASN A 41 0.29 7.10 -7.53
N ILE A 42 0.68 7.43 -6.31
CA ILE A 42 0.05 6.93 -5.08
C ILE A 42 -1.35 7.57 -5.00
N GLY A 43 -2.39 6.76 -4.84
CA GLY A 43 -3.80 7.16 -4.93
C GLY A 43 -4.11 8.55 -4.36
N LYS A 44 -4.38 9.49 -5.27
CA LYS A 44 -4.88 10.87 -5.11
C LYS A 44 -4.55 11.58 -3.79
N SER A 45 -3.52 12.41 -3.82
CA SER A 45 -3.45 13.65 -3.04
C SER A 45 -2.96 14.78 -3.93
N VAL A 46 -3.73 15.87 -3.95
CA VAL A 46 -3.45 17.11 -4.67
C VAL A 46 -2.17 17.71 -4.11
N VAL A 47 -1.12 17.84 -4.91
CA VAL A 47 0.02 18.72 -4.65
C VAL A 47 0.42 19.44 -5.93
N PHE A 48 0.17 20.74 -5.94
CA PHE A 48 0.72 21.70 -6.91
C PHE A 48 2.24 21.69 -6.86
N GLY A 49 2.91 21.78 -8.01
CA GLY A 49 4.30 22.22 -8.06
C GLY A 49 5.14 21.63 -9.19
N LEU A 50 4.86 21.99 -10.46
CA LEU A 50 5.89 21.87 -11.50
C LEU A 50 6.73 23.15 -11.52
N ARG A 51 7.80 23.15 -10.73
CA ARG A 51 8.98 23.99 -10.93
C ARG A 51 9.94 23.21 -11.83
N ALA A 52 9.70 23.23 -13.15
CA ALA A 52 10.65 22.70 -14.13
C ALA A 52 10.36 23.29 -15.51
N LEU A 53 10.57 24.60 -15.65
CA LEU A 53 10.79 25.21 -16.96
C LEU A 53 11.89 26.26 -16.81
N PHE A 54 13.10 25.77 -16.58
CA PHE A 54 14.32 26.57 -16.62
C PHE A 54 15.41 25.74 -17.29
N LEU A 55 15.39 25.71 -18.62
CA LEU A 55 16.60 25.64 -19.42
C LEU A 55 16.34 26.17 -20.84
N VAL A 56 16.83 27.39 -21.05
CA VAL A 56 17.52 27.88 -22.26
C VAL A 56 16.80 27.73 -23.60
N MET A 57 16.12 28.79 -24.01
CA MET A 57 16.12 29.25 -25.40
C MET A 57 16.20 30.78 -25.42
N GLU A 58 17.37 31.30 -25.10
CA GLU A 58 17.77 32.64 -25.53
C GLU A 58 18.54 32.48 -26.84
N LEU A 59 17.81 32.42 -27.96
CA LEU A 59 18.37 32.62 -29.29
C LEU A 59 17.44 33.56 -30.07
N GLN A 60 18.05 34.67 -30.45
CA GLN A 60 17.68 35.74 -31.37
C GLN A 60 16.61 35.41 -32.43
N PRO A 61 15.75 36.37 -32.80
CA PRO A 61 14.69 36.16 -33.77
C PRO A 61 15.27 36.22 -35.18
N GLN A 62 15.57 35.07 -35.80
CA GLN A 62 15.63 34.96 -37.26
C GLN A 62 15.60 33.49 -37.69
N SER A 63 14.47 33.10 -38.29
CA SER A 63 14.24 31.90 -39.10
C SER A 63 14.70 30.55 -38.54
N LEU A 64 13.76 29.67 -38.21
CA LEU A 64 13.80 28.28 -38.70
C LEU A 64 12.41 27.63 -38.56
N ARG A 65 11.81 27.25 -39.69
CA ARG A 65 10.66 26.34 -39.73
C ARG A 65 11.13 24.97 -39.25
N ILE A 66 10.79 24.59 -38.02
CA ILE A 66 10.91 23.20 -37.59
C ILE A 66 9.70 22.46 -38.15
N THR A 67 9.95 21.49 -39.01
CA THR A 67 8.90 20.68 -39.65
C THR A 67 8.26 19.75 -38.61
N GLU A 68 6.92 19.71 -38.60
CA GLU A 68 6.01 18.95 -37.73
C GLU A 68 6.39 17.45 -37.54
N LYS A 69 7.21 16.90 -38.43
CA LYS A 69 7.52 15.48 -38.53
C LYS A 69 8.54 14.97 -37.50
N TYR A 70 9.41 15.83 -36.96
CA TYR A 70 10.42 15.44 -35.95
C TYR A 70 9.95 15.63 -34.51
N TYR A 71 8.87 16.39 -34.30
CA TYR A 71 8.33 16.68 -32.98
C TYR A 71 7.57 15.48 -32.40
N ASP A 72 6.83 14.77 -33.25
CA ASP A 72 5.91 13.71 -32.81
C ASP A 72 6.63 12.40 -32.42
N LYS A 73 7.75 12.07 -33.06
CA LYS A 73 8.52 10.85 -32.72
C LYS A 73 9.38 11.01 -31.47
N PHE A 74 10.06 12.15 -31.34
CA PHE A 74 11.00 12.41 -30.24
C PHE A 74 10.27 12.67 -28.91
N LEU A 75 9.13 13.37 -28.94
CA LEU A 75 8.29 13.51 -27.75
C LEU A 75 7.53 12.23 -27.42
N LYS A 76 7.07 11.42 -28.38
CA LYS A 76 6.47 10.12 -28.04
C LYS A 76 7.47 9.21 -27.34
N GLU A 77 8.72 9.09 -27.80
CA GLU A 77 9.69 8.23 -27.11
C GLU A 77 10.12 8.80 -25.73
N ILE A 78 10.29 10.11 -25.60
CA ILE A 78 10.73 10.73 -24.34
C ILE A 78 9.59 10.84 -23.31
N VAL A 79 8.39 11.26 -23.72
CA VAL A 79 7.23 11.41 -22.83
C VAL A 79 6.66 10.05 -22.42
N TRP A 80 6.72 9.04 -23.30
CA TRP A 80 6.28 7.68 -22.97
C TRP A 80 7.25 6.98 -22.01
N SER A 81 8.55 7.28 -22.11
CA SER A 81 9.56 6.82 -21.15
C SER A 81 9.45 7.52 -19.77
N TYR A 82 8.99 8.78 -19.73
CA TYR A 82 8.96 9.58 -18.49
C TYR A 82 7.67 9.52 -17.65
N PHE A 83 6.55 9.02 -18.19
CA PHE A 83 5.25 9.10 -17.50
C PHE A 83 4.34 7.87 -17.69
N MET A 84 4.89 6.66 -17.74
CA MET A 84 4.07 5.47 -17.49
C MET A 84 3.88 5.28 -16.00
N SER A 85 2.81 5.87 -15.47
CA SER A 85 2.24 5.45 -14.20
C SER A 85 1.80 3.99 -14.34
N ILE A 86 2.60 3.07 -13.82
CA ILE A 86 2.24 1.64 -13.78
C ILE A 86 1.07 1.50 -12.82
N TYR A 87 -0.06 1.03 -13.32
CA TYR A 87 -1.20 0.68 -12.48
C TYR A 87 -0.84 -0.55 -11.64
N LEU A 88 -1.01 -0.51 -10.32
CA LEU A 88 -0.70 -1.65 -9.47
C LEU A 88 -1.77 -2.74 -9.65
N SER A 89 -1.35 -3.91 -10.12
CA SER A 89 -2.16 -5.12 -10.21
C SER A 89 -1.23 -6.34 -10.14
N ARG A 90 -1.79 -7.54 -10.02
CA ARG A 90 -0.98 -8.78 -10.06
C ARG A 90 -0.28 -8.95 -11.41
N GLU A 91 -0.93 -8.52 -12.49
CA GLU A 91 -0.38 -8.57 -13.85
C GLU A 91 0.86 -7.67 -14.01
N THR A 92 0.83 -6.47 -13.41
CA THR A 92 1.91 -5.49 -13.55
C THR A 92 2.99 -5.60 -12.48
N LEU A 93 2.81 -6.47 -11.47
CA LEU A 93 3.73 -6.62 -10.33
C LEU A 93 5.17 -6.96 -10.77
N GLY A 94 5.31 -7.78 -11.80
CA GLY A 94 6.60 -8.13 -12.39
C GLY A 94 7.28 -6.99 -13.14
N SER A 95 6.52 -5.97 -13.55
CA SER A 95 7.01 -4.81 -14.30
C SER A 95 7.42 -3.63 -13.41
N LEU A 96 7.27 -3.76 -12.09
CA LEU A 96 7.70 -2.73 -11.14
C LEU A 96 9.24 -2.56 -11.16
N PRO A 97 9.77 -1.38 -10.80
CA PRO A 97 11.21 -1.17 -10.66
C PRO A 97 11.85 -2.14 -9.64
N ASP A 98 13.13 -2.47 -9.84
CA ASP A 98 13.87 -3.43 -8.99
C ASP A 98 14.01 -2.98 -7.53
N ASN A 99 13.94 -1.67 -7.26
CA ASN A 99 13.99 -1.10 -5.91
C ASN A 99 12.63 -1.12 -5.19
N VAL A 100 11.59 -1.71 -5.78
CA VAL A 100 10.30 -1.93 -5.12
C VAL A 100 10.20 -3.39 -4.69
N CYS A 101 9.98 -3.59 -3.39
CA CYS A 101 9.83 -4.94 -2.85
C CYS A 101 8.47 -5.52 -3.20
N ARG A 102 8.44 -6.83 -3.38
CA ARG A 102 7.26 -7.57 -3.82
C ARG A 102 7.04 -8.77 -2.89
N PRO A 103 5.78 -9.19 -2.66
CA PRO A 103 5.48 -10.43 -1.98
C PRO A 103 6.19 -11.62 -2.66
N GLN A 104 6.79 -12.50 -1.86
CA GLN A 104 7.48 -13.73 -2.30
C GLN A 104 6.59 -14.98 -2.17
N TYR A 105 5.42 -14.84 -1.56
CA TYR A 105 4.40 -15.88 -1.44
C TYR A 105 3.37 -15.77 -2.57
N LYS A 106 2.68 -16.88 -2.88
CA LYS A 106 1.60 -16.87 -3.87
C LYS A 106 0.29 -16.50 -3.18
N TYR A 107 -0.41 -15.55 -3.78
CA TYR A 107 -1.74 -15.15 -3.33
C TYR A 107 -2.73 -16.33 -3.23
N ASN A 108 -2.67 -17.28 -4.17
CA ASN A 108 -3.59 -18.42 -4.19
C ASN A 108 -3.36 -19.43 -3.06
N ASP A 109 -2.25 -19.32 -2.33
CA ASP A 109 -1.95 -20.17 -1.19
C ASP A 109 -2.51 -19.58 0.12
N LEU A 110 -3.07 -18.36 0.07
CA LEU A 110 -3.63 -17.68 1.24
C LEU A 110 -5.08 -18.11 1.51
N GLU A 111 -5.38 -18.42 2.76
CA GLU A 111 -6.75 -18.63 3.26
C GLU A 111 -7.10 -17.55 4.29
N PRO A 112 -8.36 -17.10 4.37
CA PRO A 112 -8.76 -16.06 5.31
C PRO A 112 -8.82 -16.60 6.74
N GLY A 113 -8.25 -15.87 7.69
CA GLY A 113 -8.31 -16.17 9.12
C GLY A 113 -8.70 -14.98 10.01
N ILE A 114 -8.61 -13.76 9.46
CA ILE A 114 -8.78 -12.51 10.19
C ILE A 114 -9.83 -11.65 9.49
N ILE A 115 -10.81 -11.15 10.25
CA ILE A 115 -11.65 -10.04 9.81
C ILE A 115 -11.09 -8.76 10.43
N HIS A 116 -10.89 -7.73 9.62
CA HIS A 116 -10.43 -6.43 10.11
C HIS A 116 -11.47 -5.33 9.85
N ILE A 117 -12.01 -4.72 10.90
CA ILE A 117 -13.01 -3.66 10.82
C ILE A 117 -12.32 -2.29 10.96
N GLY A 118 -12.55 -1.42 9.98
CA GLY A 118 -11.92 -0.10 9.92
C GLY A 118 -10.61 -0.10 9.15
N TYR A 119 -10.61 -0.66 7.93
CA TYR A 119 -9.42 -0.86 7.09
C TYR A 119 -8.79 0.47 6.58
N GLY A 120 -8.05 1.13 7.46
CA GLY A 120 -7.42 2.43 7.23
C GLY A 120 -5.93 2.38 6.87
N ASN A 121 -5.30 3.55 6.82
CA ASN A 121 -3.85 3.70 6.56
C ASN A 121 -3.01 3.02 7.65
N PHE A 122 -3.38 3.20 8.92
CA PHE A 122 -2.65 2.61 10.05
C PHE A 122 -2.63 1.08 9.96
N HIS A 123 -3.76 0.46 9.61
CA HIS A 123 -3.83 -0.98 9.49
C HIS A 123 -2.89 -1.54 8.41
N ARG A 124 -2.93 -0.91 7.21
CA ARG A 124 -2.05 -1.28 6.09
C ARG A 124 -0.57 -1.12 6.41
N ALA A 125 -0.22 -0.06 7.14
CA ALA A 125 1.16 0.25 7.51
C ALA A 125 1.62 -0.44 8.81
N HIS A 126 0.78 -1.27 9.45
CA HIS A 126 1.11 -1.90 10.72
C HIS A 126 0.74 -3.38 10.74
N GLN A 127 -0.51 -3.75 11.08
CA GLN A 127 -0.85 -5.18 11.24
C GLN A 127 -0.74 -5.94 9.91
N SER A 128 -1.12 -5.31 8.78
CA SER A 128 -0.96 -5.92 7.46
C SER A 128 0.51 -6.21 7.13
N LEU A 129 1.46 -5.34 7.51
CA LEU A 129 2.89 -5.56 7.26
C LEU A 129 3.42 -6.79 8.00
N TYR A 130 2.98 -7.02 9.25
CA TYR A 130 3.38 -8.21 10.00
C TYR A 130 2.86 -9.49 9.35
N MET A 131 1.64 -9.48 8.82
CA MET A 131 1.11 -10.64 8.08
C MET A 131 1.90 -10.85 6.78
N ASP A 132 2.22 -9.79 6.05
CA ASP A 132 3.04 -9.87 4.84
C ASP A 132 4.44 -10.45 5.13
N ASP A 133 5.09 -10.01 6.22
CA ASP A 133 6.37 -10.56 6.69
C ASP A 133 6.28 -12.06 7.03
N LEU A 134 5.19 -12.48 7.69
CA LEU A 134 4.96 -13.88 8.06
C LEU A 134 4.77 -14.76 6.81
N PHE A 135 3.96 -14.29 5.86
CA PHE A 135 3.72 -15.00 4.61
C PHE A 135 4.97 -15.08 3.74
N ASN A 136 5.81 -14.04 3.73
CA ASN A 136 7.11 -14.07 3.03
C ASN A 136 8.08 -15.10 3.62
N LYS A 137 7.86 -15.57 4.85
CA LYS A 137 8.60 -16.70 5.46
C LYS A 137 7.99 -18.06 5.12
N GLY A 138 6.87 -18.09 4.37
CA GLY A 138 6.12 -19.30 4.06
C GLY A 138 5.35 -19.89 5.24
N LEU A 139 5.01 -19.07 6.23
CA LEU A 139 4.35 -19.49 7.46
C LEU A 139 2.90 -18.99 7.50
N ASP A 140 2.03 -19.76 8.17
CA ASP A 140 0.72 -19.32 8.64
C ASP A 140 -0.16 -18.67 7.54
N LEU A 141 -0.09 -19.20 6.32
CA LEU A 141 -0.78 -18.68 5.12
C LEU A 141 -2.32 -18.70 5.24
N ASP A 142 -2.85 -19.37 6.27
CA ASP A 142 -4.27 -19.42 6.60
C ASP A 142 -4.77 -18.22 7.42
N TRP A 143 -3.90 -17.25 7.72
CA TRP A 143 -4.24 -16.04 8.49
C TRP A 143 -4.47 -14.79 7.64
N ALA A 144 -4.79 -14.94 6.37
CA ALA A 144 -5.02 -13.79 5.50
C ALA A 144 -6.19 -12.93 5.97
N ILE A 145 -6.14 -11.65 5.61
CA ILE A 145 -7.04 -10.63 6.11
C ILE A 145 -8.22 -10.46 5.15
N VAL A 146 -9.42 -10.41 5.70
CA VAL A 146 -10.63 -9.90 5.05
C VAL A 146 -10.94 -8.53 5.63
N GLY A 147 -10.83 -7.49 4.80
CA GLY A 147 -11.17 -6.13 5.17
C GLY A 147 -12.68 -5.94 5.34
N SER A 148 -13.08 -5.04 6.22
CA SER A 148 -14.47 -4.69 6.46
C SER A 148 -14.63 -3.22 6.84
N GLY A 149 -15.80 -2.68 6.53
CA GLY A 149 -16.22 -1.33 6.84
C GLY A 149 -17.71 -1.28 7.16
N VAL A 150 -18.09 -0.33 8.01
CA VAL A 150 -19.49 -0.15 8.48
C VAL A 150 -20.05 1.21 8.10
N ARG A 151 -19.23 2.09 7.50
CA ARG A 151 -19.64 3.43 7.06
C ARG A 151 -19.72 3.47 5.53
N PRO A 152 -20.67 4.21 4.94
CA PRO A 152 -20.83 4.26 3.48
C PRO A 152 -19.56 4.61 2.69
N HIS A 153 -18.66 5.43 3.25
CA HIS A 153 -17.41 5.79 2.58
C HIS A 153 -16.42 4.63 2.44
N ASP A 154 -16.54 3.59 3.27
CA ASP A 154 -15.70 2.39 3.20
C ASP A 154 -15.91 1.61 1.90
N SER A 155 -17.08 1.76 1.26
CA SER A 155 -17.35 1.19 -0.07
C SER A 155 -16.33 1.66 -1.12
N LYS A 156 -15.85 2.90 -1.01
CA LYS A 156 -14.83 3.44 -1.91
C LYS A 156 -13.47 2.80 -1.71
N ILE A 157 -13.14 2.44 -0.47
CA ILE A 157 -11.90 1.72 -0.13
C ILE A 157 -11.95 0.33 -0.77
N ARG A 158 -13.07 -0.39 -0.59
CA ARG A 158 -13.33 -1.69 -1.23
C ARG A 158 -13.14 -1.62 -2.74
N GLU A 159 -13.84 -0.71 -3.43
CA GLU A 159 -13.73 -0.56 -4.88
C GLU A 159 -12.30 -0.28 -5.34
N THR A 160 -11.56 0.52 -4.58
CA THR A 160 -10.18 0.88 -4.93
C THR A 160 -9.25 -0.33 -4.79
N LEU A 161 -9.36 -1.08 -3.70
CA LEU A 161 -8.59 -2.31 -3.48
C LEU A 161 -8.93 -3.39 -4.50
N GLN A 162 -10.20 -3.59 -4.82
CA GLN A 162 -10.63 -4.61 -5.79
C GLN A 162 -10.04 -4.38 -7.18
N LYS A 163 -9.96 -3.13 -7.64
CA LYS A 163 -9.39 -2.82 -8.96
C LYS A 163 -7.89 -3.13 -9.05
N GLN A 164 -7.18 -3.08 -7.92
CA GLN A 164 -5.74 -3.35 -7.82
C GLN A 164 -5.43 -4.72 -7.23
N ASP A 165 -6.33 -5.69 -7.38
CA ASP A 165 -6.11 -7.06 -6.91
C ASP A 165 -5.85 -7.17 -5.39
N PHE A 166 -6.40 -6.23 -4.61
CA PHE A 166 -6.14 -6.06 -3.17
C PHE A 166 -4.68 -5.79 -2.79
N LEU A 167 -3.80 -5.54 -3.76
CA LEU A 167 -2.43 -5.12 -3.51
C LEU A 167 -2.40 -3.71 -2.89
N THR A 168 -1.44 -3.48 -1.99
CA THR A 168 -1.21 -2.14 -1.45
C THR A 168 0.28 -1.84 -1.36
N THR A 169 0.64 -0.56 -1.48
CA THR A 169 2.02 -0.11 -1.34
C THR A 169 2.19 0.61 -0.02
N VAL A 170 3.21 0.21 0.75
CA VAL A 170 3.72 0.95 1.90
C VAL A 170 5.04 1.61 1.49
N VAL A 171 5.19 2.89 1.82
CA VAL A 171 6.43 3.63 1.62
C VAL A 171 6.95 4.04 2.99
N GLU A 172 8.10 3.48 3.34
CA GLU A 172 8.85 3.87 4.52
C GLU A 172 9.73 5.07 4.17
N LEU A 173 9.64 6.12 4.98
CA LEU A 173 10.39 7.36 4.79
C LEU A 173 11.44 7.47 5.89
N GLN A 174 12.71 7.53 5.50
CA GLN A 174 13.83 7.73 6.41
C GLN A 174 14.73 8.87 5.87
N PRO A 175 15.51 9.55 6.72
CA PRO A 175 16.44 10.55 6.24
C PRO A 175 17.45 9.97 5.24
N GLY A 176 17.39 10.43 3.98
CA GLY A 176 18.31 10.01 2.92
C GLY A 176 17.92 8.73 2.17
N GLU A 177 16.86 8.03 2.59
CA GLU A 177 16.42 6.78 1.98
C GLU A 177 14.90 6.60 2.09
N ASN A 178 14.26 6.21 0.99
CA ASN A 178 12.85 5.81 0.99
C ASN A 178 12.74 4.40 0.43
N THR A 179 11.96 3.55 1.07
CA THR A 179 11.77 2.17 0.64
C THR A 179 10.30 1.92 0.35
N ALA A 180 10.02 1.42 -0.85
CA ALA A 180 8.66 1.09 -1.28
C ALA A 180 8.48 -0.42 -1.31
N ARG A 181 7.41 -0.90 -0.70
CA ARG A 181 7.05 -2.31 -0.63
C ARG A 181 5.59 -2.50 -1.04
N VAL A 182 5.36 -3.38 -1.98
CA VAL A 182 4.02 -3.92 -2.26
C VAL A 182 3.73 -5.04 -1.28
N THR A 183 2.51 -5.07 -0.76
CA THR A 183 2.01 -6.11 0.15
C THR A 183 0.72 -6.71 -0.38
N SER A 184 0.47 -7.98 -0.05
CA SER A 184 -0.73 -8.72 -0.43
C SER A 184 -1.40 -9.56 0.69
N PRO A 185 -1.40 -9.13 1.97
CA PRO A 185 -1.96 -9.95 3.05
C PRO A 185 -3.50 -9.95 3.08
N ILE A 186 -4.14 -9.03 2.36
CA ILE A 186 -5.60 -8.95 2.23
C ILE A 186 -6.07 -9.77 1.03
N VAL A 187 -7.05 -10.65 1.25
CA VAL A 187 -7.62 -11.53 0.23
C VAL A 187 -9.00 -11.08 -0.26
N ASP A 188 -9.74 -10.35 0.58
CA ASP A 188 -11.02 -9.77 0.18
C ASP A 188 -11.37 -8.56 1.05
N PHE A 189 -12.40 -7.82 0.63
CA PHE A 189 -13.05 -6.79 1.42
C PHE A 189 -14.57 -6.97 1.31
N LEU A 190 -15.23 -7.17 2.44
CA LEU A 190 -16.66 -7.45 2.51
C LEU A 190 -17.52 -6.31 1.94
N PRO A 191 -18.63 -6.61 1.25
CA PRO A 191 -19.58 -5.59 0.82
C PRO A 191 -20.01 -4.67 1.96
N VAL A 192 -19.96 -3.35 1.70
CA VAL A 192 -20.46 -2.32 2.61
C VAL A 192 -21.90 -2.02 2.21
N GLU A 193 -22.83 -2.61 2.94
CA GLU A 193 -24.25 -2.61 2.60
C GLU A 193 -25.11 -2.23 3.80
N LYS A 194 -26.32 -1.74 3.53
CA LYS A 194 -27.25 -1.39 4.60
C LYS A 194 -27.54 -2.64 5.45
N GLY A 195 -27.37 -2.52 6.77
CA GLY A 195 -27.57 -3.63 7.70
C GLY A 195 -26.37 -4.56 7.85
N ASN A 196 -25.27 -4.34 7.10
CA ASN A 196 -23.99 -5.05 7.25
C ASN A 196 -24.12 -6.59 7.22
N SER A 197 -25.07 -7.15 6.46
CA SER A 197 -25.34 -8.61 6.44
C SER A 197 -24.11 -9.44 6.09
N SER A 198 -23.32 -9.01 5.11
CA SER A 198 -22.06 -9.67 4.72
C SER A 198 -21.06 -9.74 5.88
N LEU A 199 -20.95 -8.66 6.67
CA LEU A 199 -20.10 -8.64 7.86
C LEU A 199 -20.65 -9.56 8.95
N VAL A 200 -21.94 -9.46 9.28
CA VAL A 200 -22.57 -10.29 10.33
C VAL A 200 -22.42 -11.78 10.02
N ASN A 201 -22.64 -12.18 8.76
CA ASN A 201 -22.47 -13.57 8.33
C ASN A 201 -21.01 -14.02 8.45
N SER A 202 -20.06 -13.16 8.04
CA SER A 202 -18.62 -13.48 8.11
C SER A 202 -18.11 -13.61 9.54
N LEU A 203 -18.63 -12.80 10.47
CA LEU A 203 -18.28 -12.88 11.91
C LEU A 203 -18.65 -14.23 12.54
N SER A 204 -19.60 -14.96 11.95
CA SER A 204 -20.02 -16.29 12.41
C SER A 204 -19.39 -17.42 11.59
N ALA A 205 -18.55 -17.10 10.60
CA ALA A 205 -17.98 -18.10 9.73
C ALA A 205 -16.84 -18.87 10.44
N PRO A 206 -16.71 -20.20 10.28
CA PRO A 206 -15.71 -20.99 10.99
C PRO A 206 -14.25 -20.58 10.70
N TRP A 207 -13.99 -19.97 9.54
CA TRP A 207 -12.66 -19.49 9.16
C TRP A 207 -12.27 -18.21 9.92
N ALA A 208 -13.24 -17.41 10.37
CA ALA A 208 -13.00 -16.14 11.04
C ALA A 208 -12.63 -16.38 12.51
N ARG A 209 -11.32 -16.49 12.76
CA ARG A 209 -10.76 -16.83 14.08
C ARG A 209 -10.39 -15.59 14.89
N ILE A 210 -10.05 -14.49 14.22
CA ILE A 210 -9.75 -13.21 14.84
C ILE A 210 -10.58 -12.10 14.21
N VAL A 211 -11.14 -11.23 15.05
CA VAL A 211 -11.70 -9.94 14.64
C VAL A 211 -10.81 -8.84 15.22
N SER A 212 -10.23 -8.02 14.35
CA SER A 212 -9.35 -6.91 14.73
C SER A 212 -9.96 -5.57 14.32
N LEU A 213 -9.63 -4.49 15.05
CA LEU A 213 -10.31 -3.20 14.96
C LEU A 213 -9.30 -2.06 14.85
N THR A 214 -9.51 -1.14 13.90
CA THR A 214 -8.95 0.22 13.94
C THR A 214 -10.05 1.23 13.69
N ILE A 215 -10.93 1.37 14.67
CA ILE A 215 -12.20 2.12 14.59
C ILE A 215 -12.13 3.52 15.21
N THR A 216 -10.93 3.97 15.58
CA THR A 216 -10.65 5.14 16.44
C THR A 216 -11.21 5.00 17.86
N GLU A 217 -10.76 5.88 18.76
CA GLU A 217 -11.14 5.86 20.18
C GLU A 217 -12.65 6.04 20.37
N GLY A 218 -13.26 6.94 19.60
CA GLY A 218 -14.71 7.19 19.64
C GLY A 218 -15.55 6.17 18.86
N GLY A 219 -14.96 5.07 18.40
CA GLY A 219 -15.66 3.99 17.70
C GLY A 219 -16.21 2.89 18.62
N TYR A 220 -15.75 2.82 19.87
CA TYR A 220 -16.23 1.89 20.90
C TYR A 220 -17.51 2.42 21.57
#